data_AF-A0A968WUN5-F1
#
_entry.id   AF-A0A968WUN5-F1
#
_cell.length_a   1.000
_cell.length_b   1.000
_cell.length_c   1.000
_cell.angle_alpha   90.00
_cell.angle_beta   90.00
_cell.angle_gamma   90.00
#
_symmetry.space_group_name_H-M   'P 1'
#
loop_
_entity.id
_entity.type
_entity.pdbx_description
1 polymer ?
#
loop_
_entity_poly.entity_id
_entity_poly.type
_entity_poly.pdbx_seq_one_letter_code
_entity_poly.pdbx_strand_id
1 'polypeptide(L)'
;MMKQRLEQVRLAMKEGHEIGSHAIGHFDGAKYTFAQWDKEFAQFTSILQNVWKRYHGAAEPAGWKTYFAKELSGFRAPYLAIGDRKALWKTFNKHGIDYDTSRVDNMNYWPRQIDGVWNFPLAMIPVSGTAKKTLSMDYNFLVTQTGGKDGPKEKQKQYEDQMVQSYVTYFHNNYFGNRAPVHIGHHFSQMQGGAYWRAMKRIARYVKKKPDVICGTYKELLAFVEKNKSKLNDYQAGNFTKPVAAPRMAMAMAAPMKEFTPMQLKKIQSKKKTRRATGCCPR
;
A
#
# COMPACT_ATOMS: atom_id res chain seq x y z
N MET A 1 13.01 22.32 3.44
CA MET A 1 12.03 21.23 3.67
C MET A 1 11.31 20.79 2.38
N MET A 2 10.70 21.69 1.59
CA MET A 2 9.95 21.30 0.37
C MET A 2 10.81 20.59 -0.69
N LYS A 3 11.98 21.14 -1.03
CA LYS A 3 12.95 20.51 -1.97
C LYS A 3 13.26 19.06 -1.62
N GLN A 4 13.53 18.80 -0.34
CA GLN A 4 13.87 17.46 0.14
C GLN A 4 12.69 16.50 -0.04
N ARG A 5 11.45 16.93 0.23
CA ARG A 5 10.25 16.12 0.03
C ARG A 5 10.03 15.79 -1.45
N LEU A 6 10.14 16.80 -2.33
CA LEU A 6 10.03 16.59 -3.78
C LEU A 6 11.12 15.67 -4.31
N GLU A 7 12.35 15.79 -3.78
CA GLU A 7 13.44 14.91 -4.13
C GLU A 7 13.18 13.46 -3.67
N GLN A 8 12.58 13.25 -2.49
CA GLN A 8 12.18 11.89 -2.08
C GLN A 8 11.11 11.30 -3.00
N VAL A 9 10.14 12.08 -3.46
CA VAL A 9 9.15 11.62 -4.45
C VAL A 9 9.85 11.26 -5.77
N ARG A 10 10.76 12.12 -6.24
CA ARG A 10 11.53 11.88 -7.47
C ARG A 10 12.38 10.60 -7.37
N LEU A 11 13.04 10.37 -6.24
CA LEU A 11 13.80 9.15 -5.99
C LEU A 11 12.90 7.92 -5.97
N ALA A 12 11.74 8.00 -5.33
CA ALA A 12 10.78 6.90 -5.31
C ALA A 12 10.32 6.54 -6.73
N MET A 13 9.98 7.54 -7.56
CA MET A 13 9.64 7.33 -8.97
C MET A 13 10.78 6.68 -9.75
N LYS A 14 12.04 7.15 -9.55
CA LYS A 14 13.22 6.57 -10.20
C LYS A 14 13.47 5.12 -9.79
N GLU A 15 13.07 4.73 -8.58
CA GLU A 15 13.15 3.36 -8.06
C GLU A 15 11.99 2.47 -8.56
N GLY A 16 11.05 3.02 -9.35
CA GLY A 16 9.91 2.31 -9.90
C GLY A 16 8.68 2.30 -8.99
N HIS A 17 8.66 3.13 -7.94
CA HIS A 17 7.46 3.29 -7.12
C HIS A 17 6.40 4.10 -7.83
N GLU A 18 5.16 3.63 -7.72
CA GLU A 18 4.00 4.37 -8.18
C GLU A 18 3.63 5.49 -7.20
N ILE A 19 3.31 6.66 -7.74
CA ILE A 19 2.75 7.80 -7.02
C ILE A 19 1.27 7.94 -7.39
N GLY A 20 0.39 7.80 -6.40
CA GLY A 20 -1.05 8.05 -6.52
C GLY A 20 -1.47 9.40 -5.91
N SER A 21 -2.71 9.80 -6.16
CA SER A 21 -3.31 11.00 -5.57
C SER A 21 -3.90 10.70 -4.19
N HIS A 22 -3.70 11.63 -3.27
CA HIS A 22 -4.33 11.64 -1.94
C HIS A 22 -5.07 12.96 -1.68
N ALA A 23 -5.61 13.56 -2.74
CA ALA A 23 -6.09 14.94 -2.76
C ALA A 23 -4.98 15.94 -2.35
N ILE A 24 -5.29 17.23 -2.22
CA ILE A 24 -4.31 18.25 -1.84
C ILE A 24 -4.53 18.77 -0.43
N GLY A 25 -5.79 19.04 -0.05
CA GLY A 25 -6.13 19.61 1.24
C GLY A 25 -6.07 18.61 2.39
N HIS A 26 -6.06 17.30 2.08
CA HIS A 26 -6.17 16.22 3.06
C HIS A 26 -7.40 16.39 3.98
N PHE A 27 -8.52 16.83 3.40
CA PHE A 27 -9.77 17.07 4.11
C PHE A 27 -10.70 15.86 4.08
N ASP A 28 -11.63 15.80 5.04
CA ASP A 28 -12.72 14.83 5.03
C ASP A 28 -13.65 15.08 3.83
N GLY A 29 -13.64 14.15 2.88
CA GLY A 29 -14.42 14.22 1.65
C GLY A 29 -15.81 13.61 1.75
N ALA A 30 -16.29 13.20 2.93
CA ALA A 30 -17.55 12.46 3.08
C ALA A 30 -18.79 13.25 2.58
N LYS A 31 -18.70 14.57 2.51
CA LYS A 31 -19.78 15.45 2.03
C LYS A 31 -19.43 16.19 0.74
N TYR A 32 -18.36 15.77 0.05
CA TYR A 32 -17.92 16.47 -1.15
C TYR A 32 -18.86 16.25 -2.32
N THR A 33 -19.23 17.36 -2.94
CA THR A 33 -19.85 17.39 -4.26
C THR A 33 -18.83 17.09 -5.36
N PHE A 34 -19.32 16.86 -6.59
CA PHE A 34 -18.44 16.71 -7.75
C PHE A 34 -17.50 17.92 -7.91
N ALA A 35 -17.99 19.15 -7.73
CA ALA A 35 -17.16 20.35 -7.90
C ALA A 35 -16.04 20.45 -6.86
N GLN A 36 -16.26 19.97 -5.63
CA GLN A 36 -15.24 19.94 -4.58
C GLN A 36 -14.18 18.87 -4.86
N TRP A 37 -14.59 17.66 -5.26
CA TRP A 37 -13.64 16.63 -5.71
C TRP A 37 -12.85 17.09 -6.93
N ASP A 38 -13.52 17.62 -7.95
CA ASP A 38 -12.89 18.15 -9.16
C ASP A 38 -11.82 19.21 -8.83
N LYS A 39 -12.11 20.09 -7.87
CA LYS A 39 -11.16 21.09 -7.39
C LYS A 39 -9.93 20.46 -6.72
N GLU A 40 -10.11 19.49 -5.83
CA GLU A 40 -8.98 18.79 -5.17
C GLU A 40 -8.06 18.11 -6.19
N PHE A 41 -8.63 17.41 -7.18
CA PHE A 41 -7.88 16.71 -8.22
C PHE A 41 -7.16 17.68 -9.17
N ALA A 42 -7.86 18.71 -9.65
CA ALA A 42 -7.27 19.73 -10.50
C ALA A 42 -6.12 20.46 -9.80
N GLN A 43 -6.28 20.76 -8.51
CA GLN A 43 -5.22 21.39 -7.71
C GLN A 43 -4.04 20.46 -7.49
N PHE A 44 -4.26 19.19 -7.12
CA PHE A 44 -3.19 18.20 -6.97
C PHE A 44 -2.32 18.12 -8.24
N THR A 45 -2.96 17.91 -9.39
CA THR A 45 -2.30 17.79 -10.68
C THR A 45 -1.58 19.09 -11.08
N SER A 46 -2.26 20.24 -10.96
CA SER A 46 -1.67 21.54 -11.30
C SER A 46 -0.46 21.89 -10.42
N ILE A 47 -0.55 21.62 -9.11
CA ILE A 47 0.55 21.88 -8.19
C ILE A 47 1.75 21.00 -8.56
N LEU A 48 1.57 19.69 -8.68
CA LEU A 48 2.68 18.78 -8.95
C LEU A 48 3.30 19.01 -10.33
N GLN A 49 2.51 19.25 -11.38
CA GLN A 49 3.04 19.59 -12.70
C GLN A 49 3.90 20.87 -12.71
N ASN A 50 3.63 21.82 -11.81
CA ASN A 50 4.30 23.12 -11.81
C ASN A 50 5.26 23.33 -10.63
N VAL A 51 5.42 22.34 -9.74
CA VAL A 51 6.11 22.52 -8.46
C VAL A 51 7.59 22.88 -8.62
N TRP A 52 8.28 22.28 -9.61
CA TRP A 52 9.71 22.54 -9.85
C TRP A 52 9.97 23.93 -10.41
N LYS A 53 9.10 24.41 -11.31
CA LYS A 53 9.15 25.80 -11.82
C LYS A 53 8.94 26.82 -10.71
N ARG A 54 7.98 26.56 -9.82
CA ARG A 54 7.64 27.45 -8.69
C ARG A 54 8.70 27.44 -7.60
N TYR A 55 9.47 26.35 -7.47
CA TYR A 55 10.51 26.23 -6.46
C TYR A 55 11.88 26.68 -7.00
N HIS A 56 12.12 27.99 -6.97
CA HIS A 56 13.41 28.62 -7.31
C HIS A 56 13.96 28.29 -8.70
N GLY A 57 13.08 28.02 -9.68
CA GLY A 57 13.51 27.68 -11.05
C GLY A 57 14.32 26.38 -11.13
N ALA A 58 14.17 25.47 -10.14
CA ALA A 58 14.87 24.19 -10.16
C ALA A 58 14.52 23.41 -11.43
N ALA A 59 15.52 22.74 -12.01
CA ALA A 59 15.32 21.90 -13.18
C ALA A 59 14.29 20.81 -12.88
N GLU A 60 13.27 20.71 -13.73
CA GLU A 60 12.26 19.66 -13.62
C GLU A 60 12.91 18.29 -13.89
N PRO A 61 12.69 17.28 -13.04
CA PRO A 61 13.13 15.92 -13.31
C PRO A 61 12.49 15.37 -14.58
N ALA A 62 13.27 14.62 -15.36
CA ALA A 62 12.77 13.96 -16.57
C ALA A 62 11.50 13.14 -16.29
N GLY A 63 10.45 13.37 -17.10
CA GLY A 63 9.17 12.66 -17.01
C GLY A 63 8.24 13.14 -15.89
N TRP A 64 8.65 14.06 -15.01
CA TRP A 64 7.83 14.49 -13.86
C TRP A 64 6.48 15.08 -14.28
N LYS A 65 6.48 16.09 -15.14
CA LYS A 65 5.23 16.71 -15.60
C LYS A 65 4.37 15.73 -16.39
N THR A 66 4.98 14.90 -17.24
CA THR A 66 4.25 13.87 -18.01
C THR A 66 3.57 12.88 -17.09
N TYR A 67 4.24 12.43 -16.02
CA TYR A 67 3.66 11.49 -15.06
C TYR A 67 2.36 12.03 -14.45
N PHE A 68 2.40 13.25 -13.89
CA PHE A 68 1.21 13.86 -13.28
C PHE A 68 0.16 14.31 -14.30
N ALA A 69 0.50 14.40 -15.58
CA ALA A 69 -0.45 14.75 -16.63
C ALA A 69 -1.15 13.54 -17.25
N LYS A 70 -0.47 12.39 -17.32
CA LYS A 70 -0.91 11.25 -18.16
C LYS A 70 -0.82 9.89 -17.49
N GLU A 71 -0.01 9.75 -16.44
CA GLU A 71 0.25 8.45 -15.82
C GLU A 71 -0.34 8.36 -14.40
N LEU A 72 -0.99 9.40 -13.88
CA LEU A 72 -1.62 9.33 -12.57
C LEU A 72 -2.91 8.50 -12.63
N SER A 73 -2.85 7.24 -12.19
CA SER A 73 -3.97 6.29 -12.29
C SER A 73 -4.70 6.00 -10.98
N GLY A 74 -4.08 6.30 -9.83
CA GLY A 74 -4.53 5.84 -8.52
C GLY A 74 -5.01 6.94 -7.60
N PHE A 75 -6.01 6.62 -6.77
CA PHE A 75 -6.46 7.50 -5.71
C PHE A 75 -6.71 6.79 -4.36
N ARG A 76 -6.52 7.53 -3.29
CA ARG A 76 -7.08 7.24 -1.96
C ARG A 76 -7.66 8.52 -1.38
N ALA A 77 -8.89 8.48 -0.87
CA ALA A 77 -9.46 9.60 -0.12
C ALA A 77 -8.77 9.73 1.25
N PRO A 78 -8.43 10.96 1.68
CA PRO A 78 -8.11 11.23 3.08
C PRO A 78 -9.17 10.66 4.01
N TYR A 79 -8.73 10.08 5.14
CA TYR A 79 -9.59 9.42 6.11
C TYR A 79 -10.46 8.26 5.58
N LEU A 80 -10.21 7.79 4.34
CA LEU A 80 -11.09 6.86 3.62
C LEU A 80 -12.50 7.44 3.39
N ALA A 81 -12.65 8.76 3.49
CA ALA A 81 -13.92 9.47 3.47
C ALA A 81 -14.31 9.84 2.04
N ILE A 82 -15.07 8.95 1.39
CA ILE A 82 -15.47 9.11 -0.03
C ILE A 82 -16.87 9.69 -0.23
N GLY A 83 -17.73 9.65 0.80
CA GLY A 83 -19.07 10.24 0.73
C GLY A 83 -19.99 9.63 -0.33
N ASP A 84 -20.74 10.49 -1.04
CA ASP A 84 -21.50 10.09 -2.22
C ASP A 84 -20.55 9.69 -3.36
N ARG A 85 -20.57 8.39 -3.64
CA ARG A 85 -19.73 7.76 -4.66
C ARG A 85 -19.97 8.33 -6.06
N LYS A 86 -21.18 8.77 -6.40
CA LYS A 86 -21.47 9.28 -7.76
C LYS A 86 -20.63 10.51 -8.10
N ALA A 87 -20.47 11.43 -7.13
CA ALA A 87 -19.64 12.61 -7.29
C ALA A 87 -18.16 12.24 -7.51
N LEU A 88 -17.66 11.29 -6.71
CA LEU A 88 -16.27 10.84 -6.80
C LEU A 88 -16.00 10.08 -8.11
N TRP A 89 -16.90 9.19 -8.54
CA TRP A 89 -16.76 8.46 -9.81
C TRP A 89 -16.78 9.37 -11.03
N LYS A 90 -17.68 10.36 -11.06
CA LYS A 90 -17.67 11.37 -12.11
C LYS A 90 -16.33 12.13 -12.16
N THR A 91 -15.72 12.35 -10.99
CA THR A 91 -14.39 12.96 -10.90
C THR A 91 -13.31 12.03 -11.45
N PHE A 92 -13.34 10.73 -11.12
CA PHE A 92 -12.37 9.75 -11.64
C PHE A 92 -12.40 9.66 -13.17
N ASN A 93 -13.59 9.60 -13.77
CA ASN A 93 -13.74 9.61 -15.22
C ASN A 93 -13.16 10.89 -15.85
N LYS A 94 -13.34 12.05 -15.22
CA LYS A 94 -12.81 13.33 -15.71
C LYS A 94 -11.29 13.42 -15.61
N HIS A 95 -10.70 12.83 -14.55
CA HIS A 95 -9.27 12.96 -14.23
C HIS A 95 -8.43 11.73 -14.59
N GLY A 96 -9.02 10.72 -15.22
CA GLY A 96 -8.31 9.52 -15.68
C GLY A 96 -7.83 8.61 -14.54
N ILE A 97 -8.63 8.48 -13.48
CA ILE A 97 -8.32 7.58 -12.36
C ILE A 97 -8.89 6.20 -12.64
N ASP A 98 -8.01 5.22 -12.76
CA ASP A 98 -8.33 3.84 -13.13
C ASP A 98 -8.72 2.98 -11.91
N TYR A 99 -8.22 3.34 -10.73
CA TYR A 99 -8.48 2.58 -9.50
C TYR A 99 -8.56 3.44 -8.23
N ASP A 100 -9.40 2.98 -7.30
CA ASP A 100 -9.60 3.53 -5.97
C ASP A 100 -9.13 2.56 -4.89
N THR A 101 -8.50 3.12 -3.85
CA THR A 101 -8.00 2.36 -2.70
C THR A 101 -8.59 2.86 -1.38
N SER A 102 -9.73 3.54 -1.44
CA SER A 102 -10.35 4.22 -0.29
C SER A 102 -11.29 3.32 0.51
N ARG A 103 -11.74 2.20 -0.06
CA ARG A 103 -12.68 1.31 0.60
C ARG A 103 -11.99 0.35 1.58
N VAL A 104 -12.83 -0.28 2.38
CA VAL A 104 -12.47 -1.35 3.33
C VAL A 104 -13.26 -2.60 2.96
N ASP A 105 -12.61 -3.75 3.03
CA ASP A 105 -13.26 -5.04 2.79
C ASP A 105 -12.63 -6.16 3.66
N ASN A 106 -13.05 -7.40 3.41
CA ASN A 106 -12.52 -8.60 4.06
C ASN A 106 -11.14 -8.97 3.52
N MET A 107 -10.37 -9.73 4.31
CA MET A 107 -9.03 -10.19 3.94
C MET A 107 -8.96 -10.93 2.60
N ASN A 108 -9.98 -11.73 2.29
CA ASN A 108 -10.04 -12.55 1.08
C ASN A 108 -10.69 -11.85 -0.12
N TYR A 109 -10.85 -10.52 -0.08
CA TYR A 109 -11.47 -9.76 -1.16
C TYR A 109 -10.59 -9.72 -2.42
N TRP A 110 -11.15 -10.14 -3.54
CA TRP A 110 -10.55 -9.93 -4.86
C TRP A 110 -11.07 -8.64 -5.50
N PRO A 111 -10.20 -7.87 -6.18
CA PRO A 111 -10.62 -6.66 -6.88
C PRO A 111 -11.80 -6.85 -7.81
N ARG A 112 -12.65 -5.83 -7.87
CA ARG A 112 -13.81 -5.71 -8.76
C ARG A 112 -13.94 -4.27 -9.22
N GLN A 113 -14.55 -4.07 -10.39
CA GLN A 113 -14.96 -2.74 -10.83
C GLN A 113 -16.24 -2.31 -10.10
N ILE A 114 -16.25 -1.07 -9.64
CA ILE A 114 -17.42 -0.40 -9.09
C ILE A 114 -17.63 0.84 -9.94
N ASP A 115 -18.74 0.89 -10.67
CA ASP A 115 -19.08 2.01 -11.56
C ASP A 115 -17.94 2.36 -12.57
N GLY A 116 -17.27 1.32 -13.08
CA GLY A 116 -16.19 1.44 -14.07
C GLY A 116 -14.77 1.57 -13.50
N VAL A 117 -14.61 1.75 -12.18
CA VAL A 117 -13.31 1.96 -11.53
C VAL A 117 -12.92 0.75 -10.68
N TRP A 118 -11.67 0.31 -10.75
CA TRP A 118 -11.20 -0.82 -9.94
C TRP A 118 -11.10 -0.46 -8.46
N ASN A 119 -11.64 -1.32 -7.60
CA ASN A 119 -11.55 -1.17 -6.16
C ASN A 119 -10.46 -2.08 -5.57
N PHE A 120 -9.47 -1.50 -4.90
CA PHE A 120 -8.36 -2.17 -4.19
C PHE A 120 -8.38 -1.79 -2.69
N PRO A 121 -9.30 -2.37 -1.91
CA PRO A 121 -9.58 -1.94 -0.54
C PRO A 121 -8.50 -2.39 0.45
N LEU A 122 -8.37 -1.65 1.55
CA LEU A 122 -7.67 -2.16 2.73
C LEU A 122 -8.52 -3.27 3.39
N ALA A 123 -7.86 -4.17 4.12
CA ALA A 123 -8.54 -5.27 4.77
C ALA A 123 -8.75 -5.01 6.26
N MET A 124 -9.89 -5.45 6.81
CA MET A 124 -10.04 -5.67 8.24
C MET A 124 -9.36 -6.98 8.64
N ILE A 125 -8.33 -6.89 9.50
CA ILE A 125 -7.48 -8.02 9.91
C ILE A 125 -7.54 -8.25 11.43
N PRO A 126 -7.35 -9.49 11.90
CA PRO A 126 -7.24 -9.77 13.34
C PRO A 126 -5.96 -9.15 13.92
N VAL A 127 -6.04 -8.62 15.14
CA VAL A 127 -4.87 -8.17 15.91
C VAL A 127 -4.36 -9.32 16.77
N SER A 128 -3.18 -9.83 16.44
CA SER A 128 -2.58 -11.01 17.06
C SER A 128 -2.53 -10.93 18.59
N GLY A 129 -2.92 -12.01 19.26
CA GLY A 129 -2.95 -12.08 20.73
C GLY A 129 -4.09 -11.29 21.37
N THR A 130 -5.11 -10.89 20.61
CA THR A 130 -6.31 -10.20 21.10
C THR A 130 -7.56 -10.70 20.37
N ALA A 131 -8.74 -10.42 20.90
CA ALA A 131 -10.02 -10.64 20.19
C ALA A 131 -10.37 -9.50 19.20
N LYS A 132 -9.53 -8.47 19.10
CA LYS A 132 -9.82 -7.26 18.30
C LYS A 132 -9.49 -7.47 16.82
N LYS A 133 -10.14 -6.69 15.97
CA LYS A 133 -9.78 -6.50 14.55
C LYS A 133 -9.44 -5.04 14.30
N THR A 134 -8.64 -4.80 13.27
CA THR A 134 -8.23 -3.45 12.86
C THR A 134 -7.98 -3.40 11.36
N LEU A 135 -7.98 -2.22 10.75
CA LEU A 135 -7.58 -2.10 9.34
C LEU A 135 -6.11 -2.48 9.18
N SER A 136 -5.74 -3.00 8.02
CA SER A 136 -4.35 -3.29 7.64
C SER A 136 -3.53 -2.02 7.43
N MET A 137 -3.56 -1.09 8.40
CA MET A 137 -2.92 0.21 8.39
C MET A 137 -2.35 0.55 9.77
N ASP A 138 -1.15 1.12 9.79
CA ASP A 138 -0.43 1.41 11.04
C ASP A 138 -1.14 2.36 12.01
N TYR A 139 -1.82 3.40 11.52
CA TYR A 139 -2.61 4.28 12.38
C TYR A 139 -3.72 3.52 13.11
N ASN A 140 -4.37 2.56 12.43
CA ASN A 140 -5.43 1.76 13.05
C ASN A 140 -4.86 0.79 14.10
N PHE A 141 -3.62 0.29 13.91
CA PHE A 141 -2.91 -0.40 14.97
C PHE A 141 -2.63 0.51 16.16
N LEU A 142 -2.20 1.76 15.94
CA LEU A 142 -1.96 2.74 17.01
C LEU A 142 -3.23 2.97 17.84
N VAL A 143 -4.37 3.19 17.16
CA VAL A 143 -5.67 3.35 17.82
C VAL A 143 -6.04 2.09 18.61
N THR A 144 -5.85 0.91 18.01
CA THR A 144 -6.25 -0.36 18.63
C THR A 144 -5.40 -0.74 19.85
N GLN A 145 -4.09 -0.44 19.79
CA GLN A 145 -3.11 -0.80 20.81
C GLN A 145 -3.10 0.20 21.97
N THR A 146 -3.17 1.50 21.66
CA THR A 146 -2.86 2.57 22.63
C THR A 146 -3.79 3.78 22.54
N GLY A 147 -4.92 3.67 21.82
CA GLY A 147 -5.88 4.76 21.72
C GLY A 147 -5.40 5.95 20.87
N GLY A 148 -4.44 5.72 19.97
CA GLY A 148 -4.02 6.71 18.97
C GLY A 148 -2.83 7.56 19.41
N LYS A 149 -2.19 7.23 20.53
CA LYS A 149 -0.96 7.87 21.03
C LYS A 149 0.15 6.85 21.17
N ASP A 150 1.40 7.28 21.07
CA ASP A 150 2.52 6.38 21.33
C ASP A 150 2.45 5.83 22.76
N GLY A 151 2.69 4.53 22.90
CA GLY A 151 2.73 3.87 24.20
C GLY A 151 4.13 3.93 24.84
N PRO A 152 4.29 3.32 26.02
CA PRO A 152 5.57 3.25 26.71
C PRO A 152 6.67 2.59 25.85
N LYS A 153 7.90 3.09 25.96
CA LYS A 153 9.04 2.68 25.12
C LYS A 153 9.33 1.18 25.23
N GLU A 154 9.23 0.63 26.43
CA GLU A 154 9.40 -0.79 26.74
C GLU A 154 8.38 -1.70 26.04
N LYS A 155 7.22 -1.18 25.64
CA LYS A 155 6.19 -1.91 24.89
C LYS A 155 6.33 -1.81 23.37
N GLN A 156 7.17 -0.92 22.85
CA GLN A 156 7.31 -0.71 21.39
C GLN A 156 7.70 -1.99 20.64
N LYS A 157 8.53 -2.84 21.26
CA LYS A 157 8.89 -4.13 20.69
C LYS A 157 7.71 -5.09 20.60
N GLN A 158 6.88 -5.13 21.64
CA GLN A 158 5.63 -5.90 21.65
C GLN A 158 4.67 -5.39 20.55
N TYR A 159 4.53 -4.08 20.39
CA TYR A 159 3.68 -3.49 19.34
C TYR A 159 4.16 -3.83 17.93
N GLU A 160 5.48 -3.82 17.71
CA GLU A 160 6.11 -4.26 16.47
C GLU A 160 5.78 -5.72 16.18
N ASP A 161 6.02 -6.62 17.13
CA ASP A 161 5.81 -8.06 16.95
C ASP A 161 4.33 -8.39 16.72
N GLN A 162 3.42 -7.72 17.44
CA GLN A 162 1.99 -7.89 17.28
C GLN A 162 1.54 -7.50 15.87
N MET A 163 1.99 -6.35 15.34
CA MET A 163 1.69 -5.94 13.97
C MET A 163 2.26 -6.93 12.95
N VAL A 164 3.52 -7.35 13.14
CA VAL A 164 4.17 -8.33 12.26
C VAL A 164 3.39 -9.66 12.21
N GLN A 165 3.00 -10.20 13.38
CA GLN A 165 2.24 -11.44 13.43
C GLN A 165 0.86 -11.27 12.79
N SER A 166 0.20 -10.13 13.01
CA SER A 166 -1.11 -9.83 12.40
C SER A 166 -1.03 -9.77 10.87
N TYR A 167 0.01 -9.13 10.32
CA TYR A 167 0.26 -9.11 8.88
C TYR A 167 0.66 -10.48 8.33
N VAL A 168 1.36 -11.32 9.09
CA VAL A 168 1.65 -12.70 8.67
C VAL A 168 0.39 -13.55 8.63
N THR A 169 -0.50 -13.44 9.63
CA THR A 169 -1.79 -14.11 9.63
C THR A 169 -2.62 -13.69 8.42
N TYR A 170 -2.69 -12.39 8.14
CA TYR A 170 -3.36 -11.87 6.95
C TYR A 170 -2.73 -12.43 5.65
N PHE A 171 -1.41 -12.35 5.51
CA PHE A 171 -0.71 -12.87 4.35
C PHE A 171 -0.97 -14.37 4.15
N HIS A 172 -0.91 -15.18 5.21
CA HIS A 172 -1.12 -16.62 5.10
C HIS A 172 -2.57 -17.00 4.78
N ASN A 173 -3.54 -16.31 5.37
CA ASN A 173 -4.95 -16.47 5.02
C ASN A 173 -5.14 -16.35 3.50
N ASN A 174 -4.50 -15.35 2.88
CA ASN A 174 -4.61 -15.13 1.44
C ASN A 174 -3.73 -16.10 0.64
N TYR A 175 -2.50 -16.33 1.09
CA TYR A 175 -1.51 -17.15 0.39
C TYR A 175 -1.92 -18.62 0.24
N PHE A 176 -2.56 -19.18 1.27
CA PHE A 176 -3.10 -20.55 1.25
C PHE A 176 -4.60 -20.61 0.88
N GLY A 177 -5.28 -19.46 0.91
CA GLY A 177 -6.68 -19.32 0.50
C GLY A 177 -6.82 -18.98 -0.98
N ASN A 178 -7.70 -18.03 -1.29
CA ASN A 178 -8.03 -17.65 -2.66
C ASN A 178 -7.00 -16.73 -3.33
N ARG A 179 -5.83 -16.49 -2.73
CA ARG A 179 -4.76 -15.59 -3.24
C ARG A 179 -5.17 -14.14 -3.48
N ALA A 180 -6.22 -13.67 -2.80
CA ALA A 180 -6.59 -12.25 -2.82
C ALA A 180 -5.37 -11.34 -2.53
N PRO A 181 -5.23 -10.20 -3.23
CA PRO A 181 -4.11 -9.28 -3.00
C PRO A 181 -4.03 -8.80 -1.55
N VAL A 182 -2.80 -8.69 -1.02
CA VAL A 182 -2.55 -8.26 0.35
C VAL A 182 -2.17 -6.78 0.36
N HIS A 183 -3.06 -5.94 0.89
CA HIS A 183 -2.88 -4.49 0.99
C HIS A 183 -2.50 -4.07 2.41
N ILE A 184 -1.36 -3.39 2.58
CA ILE A 184 -0.95 -2.76 3.85
C ILE A 184 -0.74 -1.25 3.67
N GLY A 185 -1.33 -0.45 4.55
CA GLY A 185 -1.18 1.00 4.61
C GLY A 185 -0.16 1.40 5.67
N HIS A 186 0.75 2.30 5.33
CA HIS A 186 1.68 2.87 6.29
C HIS A 186 1.81 4.37 6.09
N HIS A 187 1.87 5.09 7.20
CA HIS A 187 2.23 6.49 7.23
C HIS A 187 3.75 6.60 7.40
N PHE A 188 4.36 7.60 6.75
CA PHE A 188 5.74 7.95 7.03
C PHE A 188 5.85 8.81 8.31
N SER A 189 5.34 8.26 9.43
CA SER A 189 5.48 8.75 10.79
C SER A 189 6.13 7.69 11.68
N GLN A 190 6.97 8.10 12.64
CA GLN A 190 7.68 7.21 13.55
C GLN A 190 6.83 6.75 14.74
N MET A 191 5.55 6.46 14.50
CA MET A 191 4.63 5.95 15.53
C MET A 191 5.21 4.73 16.24
N GLN A 192 4.96 4.66 17.55
CA GLN A 192 5.53 3.70 18.49
C GLN A 192 7.06 3.64 18.41
N GLY A 193 7.72 4.81 18.36
CA GLY A 193 9.18 4.89 18.20
C GLY A 193 9.71 4.18 16.96
N GLY A 194 8.93 4.18 15.87
CA GLY A 194 9.25 3.53 14.60
C GLY A 194 9.01 2.02 14.56
N ALA A 195 8.30 1.44 15.53
CA ALA A 195 7.93 0.02 15.55
C ALA A 195 7.21 -0.38 14.26
N TYR A 196 6.26 0.43 13.79
CA TYR A 196 5.47 0.08 12.60
C TYR A 196 6.28 0.11 11.30
N TRP A 197 7.28 1.00 11.17
CA TRP A 197 8.22 0.94 10.06
C TRP A 197 9.11 -0.30 10.11
N ARG A 198 9.54 -0.73 11.30
CA ARG A 198 10.30 -1.97 11.46
C ARG A 198 9.43 -3.18 11.10
N ALA A 199 8.16 -3.19 11.52
CA ALA A 199 7.18 -4.19 11.16
C ALA A 199 6.96 -4.30 9.65
N MET A 200 6.71 -3.18 8.97
CA MET A 200 6.58 -3.09 7.51
C MET A 200 7.80 -3.72 6.80
N LYS A 201 9.01 -3.37 7.23
CA LYS A 201 10.24 -3.93 6.67
C LYS A 201 10.40 -5.43 6.95
N ARG A 202 9.95 -5.92 8.11
CA ARG A 202 10.02 -7.33 8.48
C ARG A 202 9.07 -8.17 7.64
N ILE A 203 7.81 -7.77 7.49
CA ILE A 203 6.84 -8.50 6.66
C ILE A 203 7.29 -8.52 5.19
N ALA A 204 7.76 -7.39 4.64
CA ALA A 204 8.25 -7.34 3.26
C ALA A 204 9.41 -8.33 3.03
N ARG A 205 10.36 -8.45 3.98
CA ARG A 205 11.45 -9.43 3.91
C ARG A 205 10.98 -10.88 4.05
N TYR A 206 9.89 -11.10 4.80
CA TYR A 206 9.31 -12.42 5.01
C TYR A 206 8.61 -12.92 3.74
N VAL A 207 7.73 -12.11 3.16
CA VAL A 207 6.88 -12.52 2.01
C VAL A 207 7.69 -12.64 0.72
N LYS A 208 8.70 -11.79 0.50
CA LYS A 208 9.56 -11.83 -0.71
C LYS A 208 10.30 -13.16 -0.89
N LYS A 209 10.45 -13.96 0.15
CA LYS A 209 11.12 -15.27 0.10
C LYS A 209 10.16 -16.43 -0.20
N LYS A 210 8.86 -16.16 -0.30
CA LYS A 210 7.86 -17.19 -0.61
C LYS A 210 7.73 -17.34 -2.12
N PRO A 211 7.54 -18.58 -2.62
CA PRO A 211 7.28 -18.77 -4.04
C PRO A 211 5.98 -18.06 -4.44
N ASP A 212 5.89 -17.67 -5.70
CA ASP A 212 4.67 -17.07 -6.28
C ASP A 212 4.14 -15.85 -5.51
N VAL A 213 5.05 -15.04 -4.95
CA VAL A 213 4.74 -13.74 -4.33
C VAL A 213 5.39 -12.62 -5.13
N ILE A 214 4.58 -11.64 -5.50
CA ILE A 214 5.01 -10.40 -6.14
C ILE A 214 4.72 -9.26 -5.17
N CYS A 215 5.75 -8.49 -4.82
CA CYS A 215 5.59 -7.18 -4.18
C CYS A 215 5.64 -6.13 -5.27
N GLY A 216 4.47 -5.63 -5.68
CA GLY A 216 4.33 -4.72 -6.81
C GLY A 216 3.54 -3.45 -6.48
N THR A 217 3.30 -2.66 -7.51
CA THR A 217 2.48 -1.44 -7.48
C THR A 217 1.00 -1.75 -7.72
N TYR A 218 0.12 -0.77 -7.52
CA TYR A 218 -1.30 -0.94 -7.82
C TYR A 218 -1.56 -0.92 -9.33
N LYS A 219 -0.75 -0.23 -10.13
CA LYS A 219 -0.74 -0.34 -11.60
C LYS A 219 -0.42 -1.76 -12.09
N GLU A 220 0.55 -2.42 -11.46
CA GLU A 220 0.85 -3.82 -11.79
C GLU A 220 -0.32 -4.74 -11.43
N LEU A 221 -0.99 -4.49 -10.29
CA LEU A 221 -2.21 -5.19 -9.93
C LEU A 221 -3.35 -4.90 -10.93
N LEU A 222 -3.53 -3.65 -11.34
CA LEU A 222 -4.51 -3.24 -12.36
C LEU A 222 -4.27 -4.00 -13.67
N ALA A 223 -3.03 -4.00 -14.18
CA ALA A 223 -2.66 -4.74 -15.38
C ALA A 223 -2.93 -6.24 -15.23
N PHE A 224 -2.67 -6.81 -14.04
CA PHE A 224 -2.97 -8.21 -13.75
C PHE A 224 -4.47 -8.51 -13.81
N VAL A 225 -5.31 -7.71 -13.15
CA VAL A 225 -6.75 -7.96 -13.10
C VAL A 225 -7.43 -7.72 -14.44
N GLU A 226 -6.99 -6.73 -15.22
CA GLU A 226 -7.49 -6.50 -16.58
C GLU A 226 -7.11 -7.64 -17.51
N LYS A 227 -5.84 -8.07 -17.50
CA LYS A 227 -5.38 -9.21 -18.31
C LYS A 227 -6.12 -10.51 -18.00
N ASN A 228 -6.56 -10.69 -16.75
CA ASN A 228 -7.20 -11.92 -16.28
C ASN A 228 -8.69 -11.72 -15.95
N LYS A 229 -9.36 -10.71 -16.54
CA LYS A 229 -10.73 -10.34 -16.21
C LYS A 229 -11.72 -11.51 -16.30
N SER A 230 -11.56 -12.37 -17.31
CA SER A 230 -12.38 -13.58 -17.51
C SER A 230 -12.18 -14.67 -16.45
N LYS A 231 -11.09 -14.64 -15.68
CA LYS A 231 -10.73 -15.62 -14.64
C LYS A 231 -10.98 -15.12 -13.22
N LEU A 232 -11.52 -13.91 -13.04
CA LEU A 232 -11.71 -13.33 -11.71
C LEU A 232 -12.67 -14.14 -10.83
N ASN A 233 -13.68 -14.78 -11.42
CA ASN A 233 -14.58 -15.65 -10.68
C ASN A 233 -13.84 -16.88 -10.13
N ASP A 234 -12.94 -17.48 -10.91
CA ASP A 234 -12.11 -18.60 -10.46
C ASP A 234 -11.16 -18.17 -9.34
N TYR A 235 -10.54 -16.99 -9.48
CA TYR A 235 -9.71 -16.44 -8.41
C TYR A 235 -10.48 -16.16 -7.13
N GLN A 236 -11.68 -15.60 -7.24
CA GLN A 236 -12.56 -15.35 -6.09
C GLN A 236 -12.93 -16.64 -5.37
N ALA A 237 -13.30 -17.68 -6.13
CA ALA A 237 -13.64 -19.00 -5.61
C ALA A 237 -12.41 -19.79 -5.11
N GLY A 238 -11.19 -19.40 -5.51
CA GLY A 238 -9.98 -20.16 -5.23
C GLY A 238 -9.83 -21.41 -6.10
N ASN A 239 -10.42 -21.41 -7.30
CA ASN A 239 -10.45 -22.53 -8.25
C ASN A 239 -9.18 -22.58 -9.11
N PHE A 240 -8.04 -22.77 -8.46
CA PHE A 240 -6.74 -22.93 -9.10
C PHE A 240 -5.79 -23.71 -8.19
N THR A 241 -4.67 -24.21 -8.73
CA THR A 241 -3.67 -24.93 -7.96
C THR A 241 -3.03 -24.02 -6.92
N LYS A 242 -3.18 -24.37 -5.64
CA LYS A 242 -2.67 -23.60 -4.49
C LYS A 242 -1.51 -24.36 -3.83
N PRO A 243 -0.52 -23.67 -3.25
CA PRO A 243 0.42 -24.32 -2.35
C PRO A 243 -0.35 -24.89 -1.17
N VAL A 244 -0.07 -26.14 -0.82
CA VAL A 244 -0.62 -26.74 0.38
C VAL A 244 0.15 -26.22 1.58
N ALA A 245 -0.55 -25.74 2.61
CA ALA A 245 0.09 -25.39 3.87
C ALA A 245 0.69 -26.65 4.49
N ALA A 246 2.01 -26.66 4.76
CA ALA A 246 2.60 -27.72 5.56
C ALA A 246 1.92 -27.76 6.95
N PRO A 247 1.61 -28.92 7.54
CA PRO A 247 0.90 -29.02 8.84
C PRO A 247 1.55 -28.18 9.95
N ARG A 248 2.88 -28.08 9.93
CA ARG A 248 3.69 -27.30 10.87
C ARG A 248 3.55 -25.77 10.70
N MET A 249 3.23 -25.28 9.50
CA MET A 249 2.95 -23.86 9.26
C MET A 249 1.58 -23.44 9.81
N ALA A 250 0.58 -24.33 9.78
CA ALA A 250 -0.71 -24.07 10.41
C ALA A 250 -0.56 -23.92 11.94
N MET A 251 0.26 -24.76 12.59
CA MET A 251 0.62 -24.60 14.01
C MET A 251 1.50 -23.35 14.29
N ALA A 252 2.40 -22.99 13.38
CA ALA A 252 3.27 -21.81 13.54
C ALA A 252 2.51 -20.47 13.40
N MET A 253 1.30 -20.45 12.83
CA MET A 253 0.45 -19.25 12.87
C MET A 253 0.03 -18.87 14.30
N ALA A 254 0.01 -19.85 15.23
CA ALA A 254 -0.29 -19.63 16.64
C ALA A 254 0.93 -19.26 17.50
N ALA A 255 2.15 -19.54 17.02
CA ALA A 255 3.37 -19.22 17.75
C ALA A 255 3.95 -17.86 17.29
N PRO A 256 4.45 -17.02 18.21
CA PRO A 256 5.13 -15.78 17.82
C PRO A 256 6.31 -16.10 16.90
N MET A 257 6.39 -15.40 15.76
CA MET A 257 7.51 -15.56 14.85
C MET A 257 8.84 -15.29 15.56
N LYS A 258 9.74 -16.28 15.54
CA LYS A 258 11.12 -16.10 16.04
C LYS A 258 11.80 -14.96 15.29
N GLU A 259 12.41 -14.05 16.05
CA GLU A 259 13.13 -12.92 15.50
C GLU A 259 14.28 -13.35 14.60
N PHE A 260 14.57 -12.54 13.58
CA PHE A 260 15.86 -12.63 12.91
C PHE A 260 16.92 -12.08 13.87
N THR A 261 17.93 -12.87 14.19
CA THR A 261 19.04 -12.42 15.03
C THR A 261 19.79 -11.25 14.36
N PRO A 262 20.49 -10.40 15.13
CA PRO A 262 21.34 -9.34 14.56
C PRO A 262 22.33 -9.87 13.51
N MET A 263 22.79 -11.11 13.68
CA MET A 263 23.68 -11.79 12.73
C MET A 263 22.95 -12.19 11.43
N GLN A 264 21.70 -12.66 11.53
CA GLN A 264 20.85 -12.93 10.37
C GLN A 264 20.49 -11.64 9.61
N LEU A 265 20.28 -10.52 10.32
CA LEU A 265 20.06 -9.20 9.72
C LEU A 265 21.32 -8.70 8.98
N LYS A 266 22.50 -8.79 9.60
CA LYS A 266 23.78 -8.45 8.96
C LYS A 266 24.04 -9.32 7.71
N LYS A 267 23.75 -10.62 7.76
CA LYS A 267 23.92 -11.55 6.61
C LYS A 267 22.95 -11.26 5.47
N ILE A 268 21.77 -10.70 5.75
CA ILE A 268 20.82 -10.24 4.73
C ILE A 268 21.29 -8.92 4.11
N GLN A 269 21.87 -8.03 4.91
CA GLN A 269 22.40 -6.75 4.46
C GLN A 269 23.70 -6.91 3.64
N SER A 270 24.59 -7.83 4.01
CA SER A 270 25.83 -8.11 3.30
C SER A 270 25.63 -8.84 1.96
N LYS A 271 24.48 -9.48 1.74
CA LYS A 271 24.10 -10.09 0.46
C LYS A 271 23.56 -9.10 -0.57
N LYS A 272 23.41 -7.81 -0.24
CA LYS A 272 23.20 -6.76 -1.25
C LYS A 272 24.53 -6.55 -2.00
N LYS A 273 24.80 -7.37 -3.02
CA LYS A 273 25.68 -6.94 -4.10
C LYS A 273 25.09 -5.62 -4.63
N THR A 274 25.91 -4.58 -4.69
CA THR A 274 25.64 -3.39 -5.48
C THR A 274 25.29 -3.86 -6.89
N ARG A 275 24.00 -3.82 -7.25
CA ARG A 275 23.61 -3.95 -8.65
C ARG A 275 24.19 -2.71 -9.34
N ARG A 276 25.31 -2.90 -10.06
CA ARG A 276 25.67 -1.95 -11.12
C ARG A 276 24.48 -1.90 -12.06
N ALA A 277 23.94 -0.71 -12.29
CA ALA A 277 22.98 -0.48 -13.35
C ALA A 277 23.67 -0.83 -14.67
N THR A 278 23.39 -2.01 -15.20
CA THR A 278 23.73 -2.35 -16.58
C THR A 278 22.53 -1.90 -17.41
N GLY A 279 22.75 -0.87 -18.21
CA GLY A 279 21.76 -0.35 -19.14
C GLY A 279 21.36 -1.43 -20.14
N CYS A 280 20.07 -1.50 -20.45
CA CYS A 280 19.53 -2.21 -21.60
C CYS A 280 18.35 -1.40 -22.14
N CYS A 281 18.64 -0.48 -23.04
CA CYS A 281 17.77 -0.18 -24.17
C CYS A 281 18.45 -0.74 -25.42
N PRO A 282 17.79 -1.53 -26.27
CA PRO A 282 18.16 -1.65 -27.67
C PRO A 282 17.73 -0.37 -28.42
N ARG A 283 18.49 -0.06 -29.47
CA ARG A 283 18.43 1.15 -30.31
C ARG A 283 17.10 1.32 -31.03
#